data_AF-A0A927ANA3-F1
#
_entry.id   AF-A0A927ANA3-F1
#
_cell.length_a   1.000
_cell.length_b   1.000
_cell.length_c   1.000
_cell.angle_alpha   90.00
_cell.angle_beta   90.00
_cell.angle_gamma   90.00
#
_symmetry.space_group_name_H-M   'P 1'
#
loop_
_entity.id
_entity.type
_entity.pdbx_description
1 polymer ?
#
loop_
_entity_poly.entity_id
_entity_poly.type
_entity_poly.pdbx_seq_one_letter_code
_entity_poly.pdbx_strand_id
1 'polypeptide(L)'
;MSVSRDEFGKKEDNPDAKDLPLKMNVKDGKLPLDLQGHVFIVAPVGSIDSPDAEGHPNNSTVYPSSDGTTPLYNGDGMIYRLDFDNLEAGVFLAARIAKPPCYYADVATYWCQQYQGSQTPNKSSDLRFNNYGITRIAGSLGTRNQLNTAFLPLKFSQEESERLLATWDVGRPYEIDPKTLETVTPVGSNDEWEEVTKIGLPGKPPTPFKVIQTSAHPCFDPNTREMFTVNIGRSLSNVFSQLIPIAYIFKEIFDCFLYGLKQISKGRESITLPELEEKPLSFGQRLSIIVESLWRFLKGLTFSQVILWISSSGMEREI
;
A
#
# COMPACT_ATOMS: atom_id res chain seq x y z
N MET A 1 13.88 11.18 -1.27
CA MET A 1 12.98 12.08 -2.03
C MET A 1 11.90 12.55 -1.08
N SER A 2 11.64 13.86 -1.01
CA SER A 2 10.53 14.43 -0.24
C SER A 2 9.28 14.61 -1.09
N VAL A 3 8.12 14.60 -0.45
CA VAL A 3 6.81 14.90 -1.05
C VAL A 3 6.02 15.80 -0.11
N SER A 4 5.16 16.67 -0.66
CA SER A 4 4.25 17.50 0.15
C SER A 4 2.88 16.83 0.27
N ARG A 5 2.31 16.90 1.47
CA ARG A 5 0.95 16.50 1.83
C ARG A 5 0.04 17.71 2.05
N ASP A 6 0.45 18.90 1.63
CA ASP A 6 -0.38 20.09 1.76
C ASP A 6 -1.60 20.03 0.86
N GLU A 7 -2.76 20.26 1.47
CA GLU A 7 -4.04 20.42 0.77
C GLU A 7 -4.37 21.92 0.72
N PHE A 8 -4.63 22.42 -0.48
CA PHE A 8 -4.96 23.82 -0.74
C PHE A 8 -6.06 23.93 -1.79
N GLY A 9 -6.96 24.88 -1.62
CA GLY A 9 -8.20 24.93 -2.37
C GLY A 9 -9.12 26.02 -1.84
N LYS A 10 -10.23 26.28 -2.56
CA LYS A 10 -11.26 27.17 -2.03
C LYS A 10 -11.91 26.50 -0.82
N LYS A 11 -12.04 27.22 0.30
CA LYS A 11 -12.65 26.67 1.53
C LYS A 11 -14.07 26.14 1.35
N GLU A 12 -14.81 26.71 0.40
CA GLU A 12 -16.15 26.29 0.01
C GLU A 12 -16.16 24.88 -0.61
N ASP A 13 -15.10 24.55 -1.35
CA ASP A 13 -14.95 23.29 -2.09
C ASP A 13 -14.14 22.26 -1.30
N ASN A 14 -13.17 22.71 -0.50
CA ASN A 14 -12.35 21.88 0.38
C ASN A 14 -12.27 22.54 1.77
N PRO A 15 -13.17 22.20 2.71
CA PRO A 15 -13.15 22.75 4.06
C PRO A 15 -11.83 22.52 4.80
N ASP A 16 -11.16 21.40 4.50
CA ASP A 16 -9.89 20.98 5.11
C ASP A 16 -8.68 21.74 4.54
N ALA A 17 -8.80 22.42 3.38
CA ALA A 17 -7.70 23.12 2.73
C ALA A 17 -7.09 24.16 3.68
N LYS A 18 -5.78 24.10 3.95
CA LYS A 18 -5.13 25.08 4.84
C LYS A 18 -5.01 26.45 4.17
N ASP A 19 -4.74 26.42 2.87
CA ASP A 19 -4.45 27.60 2.06
C ASP A 19 -5.38 27.69 0.84
N LEU A 20 -5.44 28.89 0.26
CA LEU A 20 -6.14 29.16 -1.00
C LEU A 20 -5.45 28.46 -2.20
N PRO A 21 -6.15 28.29 -3.34
CA PRO A 21 -5.53 27.77 -4.55
C PRO A 21 -4.29 28.59 -4.94
N LEU A 22 -3.22 27.91 -5.34
CA LEU A 22 -1.96 28.55 -5.69
C LEU A 22 -2.05 29.13 -7.10
N LYS A 23 -1.75 30.43 -7.24
CA LYS A 23 -1.64 31.05 -8.56
C LYS A 23 -0.32 30.62 -9.22
N MET A 24 -0.41 30.05 -10.41
CA MET A 24 0.72 29.54 -11.17
C MET A 24 1.40 30.65 -11.97
N ASN A 25 2.73 30.59 -12.03
CA ASN A 25 3.55 31.50 -12.83
C ASN A 25 3.92 30.85 -14.16
N VAL A 26 3.58 31.49 -15.27
CA VAL A 26 4.08 31.10 -16.60
C VAL A 26 5.56 31.44 -16.67
N LYS A 27 6.43 30.42 -16.75
CA LYS A 27 7.88 30.60 -16.76
C LYS A 27 8.42 31.02 -18.12
N ASP A 28 7.82 30.51 -19.20
CA ASP A 28 8.19 30.81 -20.58
C ASP A 28 6.97 30.68 -21.50
N GLY A 29 6.99 31.38 -22.63
CA GLY A 29 5.92 31.38 -23.63
C GLY A 29 4.64 32.12 -23.22
N LYS A 30 3.55 31.81 -23.92
CA LYS A 30 2.19 32.32 -23.65
C LYS A 30 1.21 31.16 -23.66
N LEU A 31 0.22 31.19 -22.77
CA LEU A 31 -0.87 30.23 -22.79
C LEU A 31 -1.76 30.48 -24.03
N PRO A 32 -2.24 29.43 -24.72
CA PRO A 32 -3.23 29.58 -25.77
C PRO A 32 -4.50 30.25 -25.22
N LEU A 33 -5.06 31.21 -25.97
CA LEU A 33 -6.23 31.97 -25.53
C LEU A 33 -7.53 31.15 -25.51
N ASP A 34 -7.53 30.03 -26.24
CA ASP A 34 -8.62 29.06 -26.31
C ASP A 34 -8.44 27.89 -25.33
N LEU A 35 -7.41 27.92 -24.48
CA LEU A 35 -7.21 26.91 -23.45
C LEU A 35 -8.26 27.06 -22.36
N GLN A 36 -9.06 26.02 -22.15
CA GLN A 36 -10.15 25.98 -21.17
C GLN A 36 -10.20 24.62 -20.47
N GLY A 37 -10.88 24.56 -19.31
CA GLY A 37 -11.06 23.35 -18.53
C GLY A 37 -9.95 23.11 -17.51
N HIS A 38 -9.71 21.83 -17.22
CA HIS A 38 -8.87 21.40 -16.10
C HIS A 38 -7.90 20.30 -16.48
N VAL A 39 -6.73 20.29 -15.83
CA VAL A 39 -5.80 19.17 -15.86
C VAL A 39 -5.74 18.53 -14.48
N PHE A 40 -6.01 17.23 -14.42
CA PHE A 40 -5.95 16.44 -13.19
C PHE A 40 -4.68 15.59 -13.19
N ILE A 41 -3.94 15.63 -12.09
CA ILE A 41 -2.72 14.84 -11.87
C ILE A 41 -2.86 14.16 -10.52
N VAL A 42 -2.49 12.88 -10.44
CA VAL A 42 -2.43 12.16 -9.17
C VAL A 42 -0.99 11.73 -8.90
N ALA A 43 -0.55 11.85 -7.66
CA ALA A 43 0.76 11.37 -7.24
C ALA A 43 0.73 10.81 -5.81
N PRO A 44 1.57 9.82 -5.49
CA PRO A 44 1.73 9.31 -4.14
C PRO A 44 2.46 10.33 -3.25
N VAL A 45 1.93 10.59 -2.04
CA VAL A 45 2.49 11.59 -1.10
C VAL A 45 2.80 11.01 0.29
N GLY A 46 3.27 9.76 0.34
CA GLY A 46 3.52 9.05 1.60
C GLY A 46 2.24 8.73 2.37
N SER A 47 2.38 8.35 3.63
CA SER A 47 1.27 7.94 4.52
C SER A 47 1.29 8.74 5.82
N ILE A 48 0.31 8.51 6.69
CA ILE A 48 0.16 9.25 7.96
C ILE A 48 1.37 9.12 8.90
N ASP A 49 2.13 8.03 8.79
CA ASP A 49 3.30 7.71 9.59
C ASP A 49 4.63 7.99 8.87
N SER A 50 4.59 8.60 7.69
CA SER A 50 5.81 9.01 6.98
C SER A 50 6.52 10.10 7.78
N PRO A 51 7.82 9.97 8.04
CA PRO A 51 8.54 10.94 8.86
C PRO A 51 8.68 12.26 8.14
N ASP A 52 8.66 13.34 8.93
CA ASP A 52 8.77 14.69 8.43
C ASP A 52 10.12 14.96 7.78
N ALA A 53 10.13 15.88 6.82
CA ALA A 53 11.36 16.36 6.27
C ALA A 53 12.13 17.25 7.26
N GLU A 54 13.41 16.97 7.45
CA GLU A 54 14.31 17.73 8.32
C GLU A 54 14.24 19.24 7.99
N GLY A 55 14.07 20.08 9.03
CA GLY A 55 14.05 21.54 8.88
C GLY A 55 12.69 22.15 8.51
N HIS A 56 11.61 21.36 8.41
CA HIS A 56 10.26 21.85 8.11
C HIS A 56 9.31 21.65 9.31
N PRO A 57 9.23 22.61 10.27
CA PRO A 57 8.45 22.49 11.51
C PRO A 57 6.92 22.51 11.33
N ASN A 58 6.42 22.49 10.09
CA ASN A 58 5.02 22.64 9.73
C ASN A 58 4.39 21.33 9.18
N ASN A 59 5.18 20.23 9.11
CA ASN A 59 4.79 18.83 8.92
C ASN A 59 3.88 18.45 7.73
N SER A 60 3.99 19.16 6.61
CA SER A 60 3.36 18.69 5.37
C SER A 60 4.33 17.97 4.44
N THR A 61 5.61 18.34 4.48
CA THR A 61 6.63 17.69 3.67
C THR A 61 7.20 16.50 4.43
N VAL A 62 7.15 15.32 3.80
CA VAL A 62 7.58 14.06 4.41
C VAL A 62 8.62 13.34 3.55
N TYR A 63 9.32 12.37 4.15
CA TYR A 63 10.23 11.44 3.49
C TYR A 63 9.68 10.01 3.54
N PRO A 64 8.80 9.60 2.59
CA PRO A 64 8.10 8.32 2.64
C PRO A 64 9.04 7.10 2.61
N SER A 65 10.19 7.23 1.94
CA SER A 65 11.17 6.15 1.74
C SER A 65 12.42 6.29 2.62
N SER A 66 12.33 7.05 3.72
CA SER A 66 13.46 7.24 4.66
C SER A 66 13.87 5.98 5.40
N ASP A 67 12.97 5.00 5.51
CA ASP A 67 13.25 3.67 6.08
C ASP A 67 14.08 2.76 5.14
N GLY A 68 14.36 3.21 3.90
CA GLY A 68 15.10 2.47 2.89
C GLY A 68 14.35 1.29 2.27
N THR A 69 13.09 1.04 2.65
CA THR A 69 12.34 -0.16 2.21
C THR A 69 10.96 0.16 1.65
N THR A 70 10.34 1.27 2.07
CA THR A 70 9.05 1.74 1.54
C THR A 70 9.25 2.38 0.16
N PRO A 71 8.69 1.82 -0.92
CA PRO A 71 8.77 2.42 -2.25
C PRO A 71 8.01 3.75 -2.29
N LEU A 72 8.49 4.71 -3.09
CA LEU A 72 7.88 6.04 -3.20
C LEU A 72 6.38 5.99 -3.57
N TYR A 73 6.00 5.02 -4.39
CA TYR A 73 4.62 4.84 -4.84
C TYR A 73 3.71 4.15 -3.82
N ASN A 74 4.22 3.76 -2.66
CA ASN A 74 3.42 3.26 -1.53
C ASN A 74 3.02 4.44 -0.62
N GLY A 75 2.07 5.26 -1.08
CA GLY A 75 1.54 6.40 -0.32
C GLY A 75 0.13 6.80 -0.75
N ASP A 76 -0.56 7.59 0.06
CA ASP A 76 -1.86 8.17 -0.27
C ASP A 76 -1.79 8.96 -1.58
N GLY A 77 -2.84 8.87 -2.40
CA GLY A 77 -2.97 9.66 -3.63
C GLY A 77 -3.29 11.11 -3.32
N MET A 78 -2.44 12.03 -3.76
CA MET A 78 -2.75 13.46 -3.83
C MET A 78 -3.26 13.79 -5.21
N ILE A 79 -4.44 14.39 -5.26
CA ILE A 79 -5.07 14.90 -6.47
C ILE A 79 -4.67 16.37 -6.62
N TYR A 80 -4.11 16.72 -7.76
CA TYR A 80 -3.82 18.08 -8.17
C TYR A 80 -4.73 18.45 -9.33
N ARG A 81 -5.31 19.65 -9.28
CA ARG A 81 -6.10 20.21 -10.39
C ARG A 81 -5.55 21.57 -10.79
N LEU A 82 -5.18 21.70 -12.07
CA LEU A 82 -4.87 22.98 -12.70
C LEU A 82 -6.11 23.53 -13.39
N ASP A 83 -6.45 24.78 -13.12
CA ASP A 83 -7.64 25.47 -13.61
C ASP A 83 -7.31 26.48 -14.70
N PHE A 84 -7.96 26.36 -15.86
CA PHE A 84 -7.77 27.23 -17.03
C PHE A 84 -9.03 28.04 -17.41
N ASP A 85 -10.14 27.89 -16.69
CA ASP A 85 -11.43 28.52 -17.04
C ASP A 85 -11.44 30.06 -17.01
N ASN A 86 -10.47 30.69 -16.33
CA ASN A 86 -10.33 32.14 -16.29
C ASN A 86 -8.87 32.57 -16.45
N LEU A 87 -8.37 32.49 -17.69
CA LEU A 87 -7.00 32.87 -18.02
C LEU A 87 -6.66 34.33 -17.69
N GLU A 88 -7.64 35.24 -17.66
CA GLU A 88 -7.43 36.64 -17.26
C GLU A 88 -7.05 36.73 -15.77
N ALA A 89 -7.72 35.96 -14.91
CA ALA A 89 -7.37 35.85 -13.50
C ALA A 89 -6.06 35.06 -13.29
N GLY A 90 -5.74 34.15 -14.21
CA GLY A 90 -4.54 33.31 -14.24
C GLY A 90 -4.87 31.83 -14.07
N VAL A 91 -3.82 31.00 -14.08
CA VAL A 91 -3.96 29.55 -13.84
C VAL A 91 -3.80 29.28 -12.35
N PHE A 92 -4.67 28.45 -11.79
CA PHE A 92 -4.66 28.10 -10.37
C PHE A 92 -4.46 26.61 -10.17
N LEU A 93 -3.72 26.24 -9.12
CA LEU A 93 -3.53 24.86 -8.69
C LEU A 93 -4.29 24.65 -7.38
N ALA A 94 -5.10 23.60 -7.32
CA ALA A 94 -5.68 23.05 -6.10
C ALA A 94 -5.11 21.65 -5.83
N ALA A 95 -5.05 21.26 -4.57
CA ALA A 95 -4.59 19.94 -4.16
C ALA A 95 -5.44 19.37 -3.00
N ARG A 96 -5.75 18.08 -3.07
CA ARG A 96 -6.48 17.35 -2.03
C ARG A 96 -6.07 15.87 -2.02
N ILE A 97 -5.89 15.31 -0.82
CA ILE A 97 -5.62 13.88 -0.66
C ILE A 97 -6.92 13.12 -0.94
N ALA A 98 -6.83 12.02 -1.68
CA ALA A 98 -7.91 11.06 -1.83
C ALA A 98 -8.10 10.32 -0.49
N LYS A 99 -9.28 10.47 0.12
CA LYS A 99 -9.57 10.02 1.49
C LYS A 99 -10.68 8.95 1.48
N PRO A 100 -10.43 7.72 1.00
CA PRO A 100 -11.38 6.62 1.12
C PRO A 100 -11.56 6.20 2.61
N PRO A 101 -12.57 5.40 2.98
CA PRO A 101 -12.81 5.00 4.38
C PRO A 101 -11.59 4.42 5.10
N CYS A 102 -10.73 3.67 4.40
CA CYS A 102 -9.49 3.14 4.96
C CYS A 102 -8.46 4.22 5.32
N TYR A 103 -8.52 5.40 4.70
CA TYR A 103 -7.73 6.58 5.10
C TYR A 103 -8.06 7.01 6.52
N TYR A 104 -9.34 7.21 6.80
CA TYR A 104 -9.77 7.63 8.13
C TYR A 104 -9.47 6.55 9.19
N ALA A 105 -9.56 5.28 8.83
CA ALA A 105 -9.14 4.19 9.72
C ALA A 105 -7.63 4.23 10.03
N ASP A 106 -6.79 4.51 9.04
CA ASP A 106 -5.34 4.66 9.23
C ASP A 106 -5.02 5.85 10.15
N VAL A 107 -5.63 7.00 9.88
CA VAL A 107 -5.50 8.20 10.72
C VAL A 107 -5.94 7.90 12.15
N ALA A 108 -7.11 7.30 12.34
CA ALA A 108 -7.63 6.98 13.67
C ALA A 108 -6.74 5.98 14.41
N THR A 109 -6.32 4.90 13.75
CA THR A 109 -5.48 3.86 14.38
C THR A 109 -4.07 4.36 14.69
N TYR A 110 -3.55 5.29 13.89
CA TYR A 110 -2.27 5.93 14.14
C TYR A 110 -2.33 6.91 15.31
N TRP A 111 -3.34 7.78 15.40
CA TRP A 111 -3.38 8.84 16.43
C TRP A 111 -4.06 8.43 17.74
N CYS A 112 -5.02 7.50 17.72
CA CYS A 112 -5.75 7.11 18.93
C CYS A 112 -5.06 5.94 19.63
N GLN A 113 -4.45 6.20 20.80
CA GLN A 113 -3.73 5.22 21.62
C GLN A 113 -4.52 3.93 21.91
N GLN A 114 -5.85 4.01 22.00
CA GLN A 114 -6.71 2.84 22.22
C GLN A 114 -6.59 1.76 21.13
N TYR A 115 -6.12 2.12 19.93
CA TYR A 115 -5.97 1.21 18.79
C TYR A 115 -4.53 0.75 18.54
N GLN A 116 -3.55 1.24 19.31
CA GLN A 116 -2.11 1.00 19.09
C GLN A 116 -1.57 -0.26 19.79
N GLY A 117 -2.47 -1.13 20.27
CA GLY A 117 -2.10 -2.32 21.03
C GLY A 117 -1.68 -2.03 22.48
N SER A 118 -1.78 -3.03 23.36
CA SER A 118 -1.22 -2.97 24.72
C SER A 118 -0.26 -4.13 24.94
N GLN A 119 0.82 -3.93 25.72
CA GLN A 119 1.67 -5.03 26.17
C GLN A 119 1.00 -5.94 27.23
N THR A 120 -0.24 -5.65 27.61
CA THR A 120 -0.99 -6.51 28.54
C THR A 120 -1.73 -7.61 27.79
N PRO A 121 -1.67 -8.89 28.24
CA PRO A 121 -2.20 -10.06 27.51
C PRO A 121 -3.70 -10.03 27.15
N ASN A 122 -4.48 -9.08 27.67
CA ASN A 122 -5.95 -9.01 27.56
C ASN A 122 -6.48 -7.69 26.96
N LYS A 123 -5.66 -6.91 26.26
CA LYS A 123 -6.11 -5.66 25.60
C LYS A 123 -5.87 -5.68 24.08
N SER A 124 -6.77 -5.00 23.37
CA SER A 124 -6.88 -4.77 21.92
C SER A 124 -5.64 -5.09 21.09
N SER A 125 -5.82 -5.85 20.00
CA SER A 125 -4.80 -5.99 18.95
C SER A 125 -4.38 -4.63 18.40
N ASP A 126 -3.11 -4.48 18.03
CA ASP A 126 -2.64 -3.30 17.27
C ASP A 126 -3.37 -3.28 15.92
N LEU A 127 -4.12 -2.20 15.67
CA LEU A 127 -4.91 -1.99 14.46
C LEU A 127 -4.23 -1.05 13.47
N ARG A 128 -3.01 -0.57 13.77
CA ARG A 128 -2.29 0.33 12.88
C ARG A 128 -1.95 -0.35 11.56
N PHE A 129 -2.01 0.44 10.50
CA PHE A 129 -1.50 0.05 9.21
C PHE A 129 0.02 0.25 9.18
N ASN A 130 0.73 -0.68 8.54
CA ASN A 130 2.17 -0.61 8.36
C ASN A 130 2.50 -0.90 6.89
N ASN A 131 3.64 -0.38 6.43
CA ASN A 131 4.12 -0.62 5.07
C ASN A 131 4.71 -2.03 4.95
N TYR A 132 4.27 -2.78 3.96
CA TYR A 132 4.79 -4.09 3.59
C TYR A 132 5.01 -4.11 2.07
N GLY A 133 6.24 -3.78 1.67
CA GLY A 133 6.59 -3.61 0.26
C GLY A 133 5.75 -2.51 -0.39
N ILE A 134 4.97 -2.88 -1.41
CA ILE A 134 4.15 -1.96 -2.21
C ILE A 134 2.76 -1.68 -1.60
N THR A 135 2.46 -2.25 -0.45
CA THR A 135 1.14 -2.16 0.18
C THR A 135 1.23 -1.66 1.61
N ARG A 136 0.12 -1.11 2.10
CA ARG A 136 -0.02 -0.65 3.48
C ARG A 136 -1.19 -1.37 4.15
N ILE A 137 -0.90 -2.12 5.21
CA ILE A 137 -1.79 -3.19 5.71
C ILE A 137 -1.88 -3.19 7.23
N ALA A 138 -3.08 -3.42 7.74
CA ALA A 138 -3.36 -3.71 9.14
C ALA A 138 -3.95 -5.12 9.25
N GLY A 139 -3.34 -6.00 10.07
CA GLY A 139 -3.69 -7.42 10.09
C GLY A 139 -5.17 -7.73 10.37
N SER A 140 -5.84 -6.88 11.16
CA SER A 140 -7.27 -7.03 11.49
C SER A 140 -8.21 -6.18 10.63
N LEU A 141 -7.68 -5.19 9.90
CA LEU A 141 -8.51 -4.27 9.10
C LEU A 141 -8.37 -4.49 7.59
N GLY A 142 -7.29 -5.08 7.12
CA GLY A 142 -7.01 -5.35 5.71
C GLY A 142 -6.07 -4.32 5.08
N THR A 143 -6.25 -4.04 3.79
CA THR A 143 -5.32 -3.23 2.97
C THR A 143 -5.87 -1.83 2.71
N ARG A 144 -5.00 -0.82 2.76
CA ARG A 144 -5.31 0.55 2.35
C ARG A 144 -5.55 0.61 0.85
N ASN A 145 -6.67 1.19 0.40
CA ASN A 145 -6.80 1.70 -0.96
C ASN A 145 -6.18 3.10 -1.05
N GLN A 146 -5.12 3.24 -1.85
CA GLN A 146 -4.32 4.47 -1.91
C GLN A 146 -4.78 5.47 -2.98
N LEU A 147 -5.48 5.02 -4.03
CA LEU A 147 -6.04 5.87 -5.10
C LEU A 147 -5.00 6.85 -5.70
N ASN A 148 -3.80 6.35 -5.99
CA ASN A 148 -2.63 7.20 -6.26
C ASN A 148 -2.05 7.06 -7.68
N THR A 149 -2.69 6.31 -8.58
CA THR A 149 -2.05 5.88 -9.84
C THR A 149 -2.56 6.61 -11.08
N ALA A 150 -3.87 6.61 -11.33
CA ALA A 150 -4.41 7.24 -12.53
C ALA A 150 -5.82 7.78 -12.32
N PHE A 151 -6.29 8.50 -13.35
CA PHE A 151 -7.68 8.89 -13.49
C PHE A 151 -8.34 8.23 -14.70
N LEU A 152 -9.65 8.01 -14.63
CA LEU A 152 -10.48 7.68 -15.77
C LEU A 152 -11.67 8.66 -15.85
N PRO A 153 -11.70 9.58 -16.84
CA PRO A 153 -12.90 10.34 -17.15
C PRO A 153 -13.92 9.44 -17.84
N LEU A 154 -15.19 9.59 -17.50
CA LEU A 154 -16.28 8.83 -18.11
C LEU A 154 -17.58 9.62 -18.11
N LYS A 155 -18.51 9.25 -19.01
CA LYS A 155 -19.82 9.87 -19.11
C LYS A 155 -20.85 8.87 -19.59
N PHE A 156 -21.76 8.44 -18.71
CA PHE A 156 -22.80 7.51 -19.11
C PHE A 156 -23.95 8.23 -19.83
N SER A 157 -24.70 7.47 -20.65
CA SER A 157 -25.74 8.01 -21.54
C SER A 157 -26.84 8.83 -20.85
N GLN A 158 -27.06 8.62 -19.56
CA GLN A 158 -28.13 9.22 -18.78
C GLN A 158 -27.66 10.41 -17.94
N GLU A 159 -26.38 10.79 -18.06
CA GLU A 159 -25.75 11.79 -17.20
C GLU A 159 -25.48 13.09 -17.95
N GLU A 160 -25.85 14.21 -17.32
CA GLU A 160 -25.55 15.55 -17.85
C GLU A 160 -24.06 15.88 -17.71
N SER A 161 -23.41 15.39 -16.64
CA SER A 161 -22.04 15.75 -16.27
C SER A 161 -21.06 14.58 -16.47
N GLU A 162 -19.81 14.90 -16.81
CA GLU A 162 -18.72 13.93 -16.75
C GLU A 162 -18.43 13.52 -15.29
N ARG A 163 -18.01 12.27 -15.11
CA ARG A 163 -17.52 11.71 -13.85
C ARG A 163 -16.03 11.43 -13.97
N LEU A 164 -15.34 11.42 -12.84
CA LEU A 164 -13.91 11.16 -12.78
C LEU A 164 -13.63 10.08 -11.74
N LEU A 165 -12.96 9.00 -12.15
CA LEU A 165 -12.50 7.97 -11.22
C LEU A 165 -11.03 8.16 -10.89
N ALA A 166 -10.65 8.01 -9.62
CA ALA A 166 -9.28 7.74 -9.18
C ALA A 166 -9.07 6.23 -9.01
N THR A 167 -7.90 5.75 -9.43
CA THR A 167 -7.60 4.31 -9.49
C THR A 167 -6.27 3.95 -8.84
N TRP A 168 -6.15 2.68 -8.49
CA TRP A 168 -4.94 2.03 -7.98
C TRP A 168 -5.05 0.52 -8.26
N ASP A 169 -3.92 -0.18 -8.43
CA ASP A 169 -3.93 -1.60 -8.78
C ASP A 169 -4.39 -2.53 -7.64
N VAL A 170 -4.41 -2.03 -6.40
CA VAL A 170 -4.75 -2.84 -5.21
C VAL A 170 -5.98 -2.25 -4.47
N GLY A 171 -6.97 -1.79 -5.23
CA GLY A 171 -8.24 -1.39 -4.65
C GLY A 171 -9.31 -1.13 -5.68
N ARG A 172 -10.53 -0.90 -5.22
CA ARG A 172 -11.63 -0.47 -6.09
C ARG A 172 -11.36 0.95 -6.60
N PRO A 173 -11.70 1.27 -7.85
CA PRO A 173 -11.78 2.66 -8.29
C PRO A 173 -12.77 3.45 -7.42
N TYR A 174 -12.50 4.74 -7.24
CA TYR A 174 -13.39 5.67 -6.53
C TYR A 174 -13.74 6.84 -7.41
N GLU A 175 -14.99 7.28 -7.33
CA GLU A 175 -15.41 8.56 -7.87
C GLU A 175 -14.83 9.70 -7.05
N ILE A 176 -14.31 10.69 -7.77
CA ILE A 176 -13.86 11.95 -7.25
C ILE A 176 -14.77 13.04 -7.82
N ASP A 177 -15.21 13.98 -6.99
CA ASP A 177 -15.86 15.19 -7.46
C ASP A 177 -14.82 16.10 -8.15
N PRO A 178 -14.92 16.36 -9.47
CA PRO A 178 -13.94 17.16 -10.19
C PRO A 178 -13.84 18.63 -9.70
N LYS A 179 -14.88 19.14 -9.04
CA LYS A 179 -14.92 20.51 -8.49
C LYS A 179 -14.27 20.59 -7.11
N THR A 180 -14.61 19.68 -6.20
CA THR A 180 -14.16 19.72 -4.80
C THR A 180 -12.93 18.87 -4.53
N LEU A 181 -12.58 17.99 -5.48
CA LEU A 181 -11.58 16.93 -5.36
C LEU A 181 -11.91 15.92 -4.25
N GLU A 182 -13.15 15.92 -3.75
CA GLU A 182 -13.59 15.00 -2.71
C GLU A 182 -13.63 13.57 -3.22
N THR A 183 -13.21 12.61 -2.39
CA THR A 183 -13.43 11.19 -2.63
C THR A 183 -14.85 10.82 -2.25
N VAL A 184 -15.71 10.57 -3.24
CA VAL A 184 -17.16 10.48 -3.06
C VAL A 184 -17.59 9.07 -2.68
N THR A 185 -17.39 8.11 -3.58
CA THR A 185 -17.88 6.74 -3.40
C THR A 185 -17.03 5.77 -4.21
N PRO A 186 -16.83 4.53 -3.75
CA PRO A 186 -16.23 3.52 -4.60
C PRO A 186 -17.19 3.07 -5.70
N VAL A 187 -16.62 2.58 -6.81
CA VAL A 187 -17.38 1.96 -7.90
C VAL A 187 -17.99 0.62 -7.43
N GLY A 188 -19.27 0.42 -7.71
CA GLY A 188 -20.03 -0.79 -7.36
C GLY A 188 -20.30 -0.97 -5.88
N SER A 189 -20.93 -2.08 -5.53
CA SER A 189 -21.15 -2.57 -4.16
C SER A 189 -20.00 -3.45 -3.69
N ASN A 190 -19.91 -3.75 -2.38
CA ASN A 190 -18.86 -4.60 -1.83
C ASN A 190 -18.91 -6.06 -2.33
N ASP A 191 -20.06 -6.52 -2.81
CA ASP A 191 -20.31 -7.91 -3.20
C ASP A 191 -20.02 -8.16 -4.68
N GLU A 192 -19.91 -7.10 -5.48
CA GLU A 192 -19.46 -7.16 -6.87
C GLU A 192 -17.94 -7.35 -7.01
N TRP A 193 -17.19 -7.11 -5.93
CA TRP A 193 -15.73 -7.24 -5.93
C TRP A 193 -15.26 -8.42 -5.09
N GLU A 194 -14.43 -9.26 -5.71
CA GLU A 194 -13.81 -10.41 -5.10
C GLU A 194 -12.39 -10.10 -4.59
N GLU A 195 -12.06 -10.66 -3.43
CA GLU A 195 -10.70 -10.62 -2.90
C GLU A 195 -9.74 -11.42 -3.76
N VAL A 196 -8.51 -10.91 -3.88
CA VAL A 196 -7.43 -11.56 -4.64
C VAL A 196 -7.14 -12.97 -4.13
N THR A 197 -7.30 -13.24 -2.83
CA THR A 197 -7.10 -14.55 -2.22
C THR A 197 -8.29 -14.92 -1.34
N LYS A 198 -9.02 -15.98 -1.69
CA LYS A 198 -10.22 -16.44 -0.96
C LYS A 198 -9.91 -17.29 0.27
N ILE A 199 -8.74 -17.14 0.88
CA ILE A 199 -8.33 -17.91 2.06
C ILE A 199 -8.66 -17.10 3.32
N GLY A 200 -9.91 -17.20 3.77
CA GLY A 200 -10.27 -16.78 5.12
C GLY A 200 -9.63 -17.72 6.13
N LEU A 201 -8.97 -17.18 7.17
CA LEU A 201 -8.54 -17.99 8.31
C LEU A 201 -9.79 -18.53 9.03
N PRO A 202 -9.88 -19.85 9.31
CA PRO A 202 -11.02 -20.41 10.04
C PRO A 202 -11.22 -19.67 11.38
N GLY A 203 -12.44 -19.16 11.59
CA GLY A 203 -12.80 -18.44 12.83
C GLY A 203 -12.42 -16.96 12.88
N LYS A 204 -11.87 -16.37 11.81
CA LYS A 204 -11.72 -14.91 11.71
C LYS A 204 -12.78 -14.30 10.80
N PRO A 205 -13.45 -13.21 11.21
CA PRO A 205 -14.33 -12.47 10.31
C PRO A 205 -13.52 -11.88 9.14
N PRO A 206 -14.16 -11.66 7.98
CA PRO A 206 -13.51 -10.97 6.86
C PRO A 206 -13.06 -9.57 7.29
N THR A 207 -11.92 -9.13 6.75
CA THR A 207 -11.41 -7.79 7.04
C THR A 207 -12.31 -6.73 6.39
N PRO A 208 -12.57 -5.59 7.05
CA PRO A 208 -13.39 -4.52 6.48
C PRO A 208 -12.82 -3.94 5.18
N PHE A 209 -11.49 -3.89 5.03
CA PHE A 209 -10.81 -3.41 3.83
C PHE A 209 -10.22 -4.59 3.04
N LYS A 210 -11.08 -5.24 2.26
CA LYS A 210 -10.76 -6.35 1.37
C LYS A 210 -9.56 -6.06 0.46
N VAL A 211 -8.71 -7.06 0.24
CA VAL A 211 -7.61 -6.96 -0.73
C VAL A 211 -8.14 -7.24 -2.13
N ILE A 212 -8.60 -6.19 -2.81
CA ILE A 212 -9.14 -6.27 -4.17
C ILE A 212 -8.04 -5.81 -5.11
N GLN A 213 -7.72 -6.62 -6.12
CA GLN A 213 -6.72 -6.28 -7.13
C GLN A 213 -7.42 -5.99 -8.46
N THR A 214 -7.14 -4.82 -9.04
CA THR A 214 -7.78 -4.35 -10.28
C THR A 214 -6.72 -3.75 -11.21
N SER A 215 -7.14 -3.28 -12.39
CA SER A 215 -6.29 -2.43 -13.21
C SER A 215 -6.35 -0.99 -12.69
N ALA A 216 -5.20 -0.33 -12.52
CA ALA A 216 -5.14 1.12 -12.38
C ALA A 216 -5.51 1.86 -13.69
N HIS A 217 -5.52 1.16 -14.82
CA HIS A 217 -5.86 1.71 -16.14
C HIS A 217 -7.11 1.02 -16.71
N PRO A 218 -8.30 1.20 -16.12
CA PRO A 218 -9.53 0.81 -16.76
C PRO A 218 -9.78 1.63 -18.03
N CYS A 219 -10.61 1.11 -18.93
CA CYS A 219 -10.94 1.76 -20.19
C CYS A 219 -12.41 2.18 -20.20
N PHE A 220 -12.70 3.36 -20.71
CA PHE A 220 -14.07 3.80 -20.99
C PHE A 220 -14.25 3.91 -22.51
N ASP A 221 -15.22 3.19 -23.06
CA ASP A 221 -15.58 3.30 -24.48
C ASP A 221 -16.67 4.37 -24.64
N PRO A 222 -16.41 5.52 -25.27
CA PRO A 222 -17.42 6.56 -25.45
C PRO A 222 -18.52 6.18 -26.45
N ASN A 223 -18.30 5.19 -27.31
CA ASN A 223 -19.27 4.74 -28.31
C ASN A 223 -20.31 3.82 -27.67
N THR A 224 -19.87 2.78 -26.95
CA THR A 224 -20.79 1.88 -26.23
C THR A 224 -21.21 2.43 -24.87
N ARG A 225 -20.46 3.40 -24.34
CA ARG A 225 -20.64 4.04 -23.04
C ARG A 225 -20.50 3.05 -21.88
N GLU A 226 -19.54 2.15 -22.02
CA GLU A 226 -19.22 1.12 -21.04
C GLU A 226 -17.83 1.34 -20.44
N MET A 227 -17.69 1.04 -19.15
CA MET A 227 -16.41 1.00 -18.47
C MET A 227 -15.96 -0.45 -18.34
N PHE A 228 -14.75 -0.75 -18.82
CA PHE A 228 -14.12 -2.05 -18.72
C PHE A 228 -13.00 -2.00 -17.69
N THR A 229 -13.03 -2.95 -16.76
CA THR A 229 -11.99 -3.16 -15.76
C THR A 229 -11.84 -4.65 -15.47
N VAL A 230 -10.84 -5.00 -14.66
CA VAL A 230 -10.56 -6.38 -14.24
C VAL A 230 -10.63 -6.47 -12.73
N ASN A 231 -11.09 -7.62 -12.24
CA ASN A 231 -10.94 -8.04 -10.85
C ASN A 231 -10.05 -9.29 -10.86
N ILE A 232 -8.82 -9.14 -10.38
CA ILE A 232 -7.80 -10.19 -10.45
C ILE A 232 -7.88 -11.05 -9.18
N GLY A 233 -8.04 -12.35 -9.38
CA GLY A 233 -8.01 -13.36 -8.32
C GLY A 233 -6.84 -14.34 -8.50
N ARG A 234 -6.41 -14.97 -7.41
CA ARG A 234 -5.45 -16.07 -7.41
C ARG A 234 -6.14 -17.39 -7.12
N SER A 235 -5.74 -18.44 -7.84
CA SER A 235 -6.17 -19.80 -7.53
C SER A 235 -5.52 -20.29 -6.23
N LEU A 236 -6.21 -21.14 -5.47
CA LEU A 236 -5.65 -21.75 -4.26
C LEU A 236 -4.38 -22.55 -4.57
N SER A 237 -4.31 -23.22 -5.73
CA SER A 237 -3.12 -23.93 -6.18
C SER A 237 -1.90 -23.01 -6.27
N ASN A 238 -2.07 -21.78 -6.76
CA ASN A 238 -0.99 -20.80 -6.85
C ASN A 238 -0.56 -20.29 -5.47
N VAL A 239 -1.49 -20.21 -4.51
CA VAL A 239 -1.13 -19.83 -3.13
C VAL A 239 -0.39 -20.97 -2.44
N PHE A 240 -0.82 -22.22 -2.60
CA PHE A 240 -0.16 -23.37 -2.00
C PHE A 240 1.22 -23.65 -2.62
N SER A 241 1.41 -23.41 -3.93
CA SER A 241 2.71 -23.57 -4.56
C SER A 241 3.76 -22.62 -3.98
N GLN A 242 3.34 -21.48 -3.43
CA GLN A 242 4.24 -20.52 -2.76
C GLN A 242 4.70 -21.00 -1.38
N LEU A 243 4.09 -22.06 -0.82
CA LEU A 243 4.55 -22.72 0.41
C LEU A 243 5.63 -23.79 0.15
N ILE A 244 5.85 -24.17 -1.12
CA ILE A 244 6.83 -25.19 -1.50
C ILE A 244 8.26 -24.82 -1.01
N PRO A 245 8.77 -23.60 -1.21
CA PRO A 245 10.09 -23.22 -0.69
C PRO A 245 10.19 -23.32 0.83
N ILE A 246 9.11 -22.98 1.55
CA ILE A 246 9.04 -23.08 3.01
C ILE A 246 9.13 -24.54 3.44
N ALA A 247 8.43 -25.44 2.76
CA ALA A 247 8.53 -26.88 3.02
C ALA A 247 9.95 -27.42 2.80
N TYR A 248 10.68 -26.92 1.79
CA TYR A 248 12.10 -27.27 1.58
C TYR A 248 12.99 -26.79 2.74
N ILE A 249 12.81 -25.55 3.22
CA ILE A 249 13.55 -25.03 4.38
C ILE A 249 13.26 -25.88 5.63
N PHE A 250 11.99 -26.22 5.89
CA PHE A 250 11.64 -27.09 7.01
C PHE A 250 12.26 -28.48 6.90
N LYS A 251 12.28 -29.05 5.68
CA LYS A 251 12.95 -30.32 5.41
C LYS A 251 14.45 -30.23 5.72
N GLU A 252 15.14 -29.18 5.30
CA GLU A 252 16.56 -28.99 5.58
C GLU A 252 16.85 -28.85 7.09
N ILE A 253 16.03 -28.09 7.82
CA ILE A 253 16.13 -27.97 9.28
C ILE A 253 15.91 -29.33 9.95
N PHE A 254 14.90 -30.08 9.51
CA PHE A 254 14.58 -31.39 10.05
C PHE A 254 15.68 -32.42 9.76
N ASP A 255 16.23 -32.41 8.55
CA ASP A 255 17.37 -33.27 8.17
C ASP A 255 18.61 -32.95 9.01
N CYS A 256 18.91 -31.66 9.23
CA CYS A 256 19.97 -31.22 10.14
C CYS A 256 19.76 -31.73 11.58
N PHE A 257 18.53 -31.63 12.07
CA PHE A 257 18.15 -32.10 13.41
C PHE A 257 18.33 -33.62 13.55
N LEU A 258 17.82 -34.40 12.58
CA LEU A 258 17.99 -35.86 12.55
C LEU A 258 19.45 -36.29 12.43
N TYR A 259 20.25 -35.56 11.65
CA TYR A 259 21.69 -35.79 11.55
C TYR A 259 22.38 -35.57 12.91
N GLY A 260 22.05 -34.48 13.61
CA GLY A 260 22.54 -34.22 14.97
C GLY A 260 22.17 -35.33 15.96
N LEU A 261 20.94 -35.81 15.93
CA LEU A 261 20.49 -36.93 16.76
C LEU A 261 21.26 -38.23 16.46
N LYS A 262 21.50 -38.54 15.18
CA LYS A 262 22.30 -39.71 14.78
C LYS A 262 23.73 -39.62 15.32
N GLN A 263 24.35 -38.44 15.29
CA GLN A 263 25.70 -38.25 15.82
C GLN A 263 25.77 -38.36 17.35
N ILE A 264 24.73 -37.93 18.06
CA ILE A 264 24.61 -38.14 19.51
C ILE A 264 24.44 -39.65 19.82
N SER A 265 23.68 -40.38 19.00
CA SER A 265 23.42 -41.82 19.18
C SER A 265 24.62 -42.72 18.88
N LYS A 266 25.56 -42.30 18.03
CA LYS A 266 26.72 -43.10 17.64
C LYS A 266 27.92 -42.99 18.57
N GLY A 267 27.85 -42.16 19.61
CA GLY A 267 29.01 -41.84 20.44
C GLY A 267 30.02 -40.99 19.68
N ARG A 268 30.71 -40.09 20.37
CA ARG A 268 31.76 -39.23 19.78
C ARG A 268 32.92 -40.09 19.27
N GLU A 269 32.89 -40.49 18.01
CA GLU A 269 34.12 -40.75 17.26
C GLU A 269 34.58 -39.43 16.65
N SER A 270 35.75 -38.97 17.09
CA SER A 270 36.40 -37.76 16.59
C SER A 270 36.94 -37.99 15.18
N ILE A 271 36.46 -37.22 14.20
CA ILE A 271 37.15 -37.08 12.91
C ILE A 271 37.16 -35.61 12.51
N THR A 272 38.35 -35.18 12.10
CA THR A 272 38.76 -33.87 11.58
C THR A 272 37.97 -33.48 10.33
N LEU A 273 37.35 -32.30 10.34
CA LEU A 273 36.78 -31.64 9.16
C LEU A 273 37.87 -30.80 8.45
N PRO A 274 37.77 -30.57 7.14
CA PRO A 274 38.72 -29.74 6.41
C PRO A 274 38.65 -28.30 6.92
N GLU A 275 39.84 -27.72 7.02
CA GLU A 275 40.11 -26.40 7.59
C GLU A 275 39.45 -25.32 6.71
N LEU A 276 38.34 -24.76 7.20
CA LEU A 276 37.89 -23.43 6.85
C LEU A 276 38.07 -22.58 8.10
N GLU A 277 39.05 -21.67 8.03
CA GLU A 277 39.31 -20.65 9.02
C GLU A 277 38.05 -19.81 9.24
N GLU A 278 37.30 -20.12 10.29
CA GLU A 278 36.54 -19.16 11.09
C GLU A 278 36.08 -19.86 12.37
N LYS A 279 36.37 -19.26 13.53
CA LYS A 279 36.20 -19.87 14.86
C LYS A 279 34.81 -20.53 15.01
N PRO A 280 34.72 -21.84 15.28
CA PRO A 280 33.43 -22.51 15.32
C PRO A 280 32.69 -22.16 16.61
N LEU A 281 31.61 -21.37 16.47
CA LEU A 281 30.54 -21.32 17.48
C LEU A 281 30.10 -22.75 17.81
N SER A 282 29.97 -23.06 19.11
CA SER A 282 29.56 -24.38 19.57
C SER A 282 28.18 -24.75 19.03
N PHE A 283 27.90 -26.05 18.84
CA PHE A 283 26.63 -26.54 18.31
C PHE A 283 25.41 -25.93 19.03
N GLY A 284 25.48 -25.77 20.36
CA GLY A 284 24.42 -25.13 21.15
C GLY A 284 24.21 -23.65 20.82
N GLN A 285 25.27 -22.90 20.54
CA GLN A 285 25.18 -21.49 20.14
C GLN A 285 24.65 -21.35 18.71
N ARG A 286 25.04 -22.24 17.79
CA ARG A 286 24.48 -22.26 16.43
C ARG A 286 23.00 -22.64 16.44
N LEU A 287 22.62 -23.64 17.23
CA LEU A 287 21.22 -24.03 17.39
C LEU A 287 20.41 -22.92 18.06
N SER A 288 20.95 -22.22 19.06
CA SER A 288 20.24 -21.10 19.69
C SER A 288 20.12 -19.90 18.75
N ILE A 289 21.12 -19.60 17.93
CA ILE A 289 21.05 -18.54 16.91
C ILE A 289 20.03 -18.91 15.83
N ILE A 290 20.01 -20.17 15.38
CA ILE A 290 19.02 -20.65 14.40
C ILE A 290 17.62 -20.65 15.01
N VAL A 291 17.45 -21.13 16.25
CA VAL A 291 16.15 -21.12 16.94
C VAL A 291 15.72 -19.71 17.27
N GLU A 292 16.59 -18.80 17.69
CA GLU A 292 16.26 -17.38 17.89
C GLU A 292 15.97 -16.69 16.56
N SER A 293 16.69 -17.00 15.49
CA SER A 293 16.43 -16.44 14.16
C SER A 293 15.11 -16.97 13.59
N LEU A 294 14.82 -18.26 13.78
CA LEU A 294 13.55 -18.88 13.41
C LEU A 294 12.41 -18.36 14.30
N TRP A 295 12.66 -18.13 15.58
CA TRP A 295 11.68 -17.57 16.52
C TRP A 295 11.45 -16.08 16.28
N ARG A 296 12.47 -15.31 15.87
CA ARG A 296 12.35 -13.92 15.40
C ARG A 296 11.64 -13.86 14.05
N PHE A 297 11.92 -14.78 13.15
CA PHE A 297 11.23 -14.95 11.87
C PHE A 297 9.76 -15.32 12.08
N LEU A 298 9.46 -16.28 12.97
CA LEU A 298 8.10 -16.71 13.30
C LEU A 298 7.33 -15.68 14.16
N LYS A 299 7.99 -14.96 15.07
CA LYS A 299 7.39 -13.83 15.81
C LYS A 299 7.15 -12.60 14.92
N GLY A 300 7.98 -12.41 13.89
CA GLY A 300 7.83 -11.36 12.89
C GLY A 300 6.92 -11.73 11.72
N LEU A 301 6.37 -12.95 11.71
CA LEU A 301 5.42 -13.46 10.74
C LEU A 301 4.08 -13.73 11.43
N THR A 302 3.26 -12.68 11.54
CA THR A 302 1.83 -12.93 11.44
C THR A 302 1.58 -13.57 10.07
N PHE A 303 0.72 -14.58 9.97
CA PHE A 303 0.48 -15.31 8.71
C PHE A 303 0.09 -14.38 7.53
N SER A 304 -0.44 -13.19 7.84
CA SER A 304 -0.67 -12.07 6.92
C SER A 304 0.61 -11.53 6.23
N GLN A 305 1.77 -11.57 6.90
CA GLN A 305 3.06 -11.12 6.36
C GLN A 305 3.72 -12.15 5.44
N VAL A 306 3.45 -13.45 5.63
CA VAL A 306 3.90 -14.52 4.71
C VAL A 306 3.24 -14.33 3.34
N ILE A 307 1.94 -14.03 3.32
CA ILE A 307 1.18 -13.77 2.08
C ILE A 307 1.75 -12.58 1.30
N LEU A 308 2.37 -11.60 1.99
CA LEU A 308 2.91 -10.38 1.38
C LEU A 308 4.35 -10.51 0.88
N TRP A 309 5.23 -11.23 1.59
CA TRP A 309 6.57 -11.55 1.09
C TRP A 309 6.47 -12.25 -0.28
N ILE A 310 5.51 -13.17 -0.38
CA ILE A 310 5.13 -13.90 -1.57
C ILE A 310 4.55 -13.00 -2.70
N SER A 311 4.00 -11.83 -2.37
CA SER A 311 3.55 -10.83 -3.35
C SER A 311 4.69 -9.98 -3.90
N SER A 312 5.76 -9.76 -3.12
CA SER A 312 6.92 -8.94 -3.52
C SER A 312 8.04 -9.71 -4.23
N SER A 313 8.12 -11.03 -4.05
CA SER A 313 9.22 -11.86 -4.59
C SER A 313 9.03 -12.31 -6.05
N GLY A 314 8.16 -11.65 -6.81
CA GLY A 314 7.73 -12.06 -8.15
C GLY A 314 8.22 -11.18 -9.30
N MET A 315 9.26 -10.35 -9.11
CA MET A 315 9.72 -9.42 -10.15
C MET A 315 11.25 -9.37 -10.26
N GLU A 316 11.89 -10.52 -10.43
CA GLU A 316 13.19 -10.59 -11.09
C GLU A 316 13.24 -11.84 -11.98
N ARG A 317 13.00 -11.63 -13.28
CA ARG A 317 13.66 -12.37 -14.37
C ARG A 317 13.39 -11.72 -15.74
N GLU A 318 14.50 -11.37 -16.39
CA GLU A 318 14.72 -11.05 -17.82
C GLU A 318 14.32 -9.65 -18.34
N ILE A 319 15.32 -8.75 -18.29
CA ILE A 319 15.71 -7.90 -19.44
C ILE A 319 17.00 -8.50 -20.00
#